data_AF-O15666-F1
#
_entry.id   AF-O15666-F1
#
_cell.length_a   1.000
_cell.length_b   1.000
_cell.length_c   1.000
_cell.angle_alpha   90.00
_cell.angle_beta   90.00
_cell.angle_gamma   90.00
#
_symmetry.space_group_name_H-M   'P 1'
#
loop_
_entity.id
_entity.type
_entity.pdbx_description
1 polymer ?
#
loop_
_entity_poly.entity_id
_entity_poly.type
_entity_poly.pdbx_seq_one_letter_code
_entity_poly.pdbx_strand_id
1 'polypeptide(L)'
;EDKIMSYHPFFWKSLTEMLDDSIVWRRELKSCIDKDKSGQCIKLCHWKCDCFAKWVKQKKNEFIEIKEHFKKQKDIGQKGVPIVFTHDDVLEGVLQSGELFKNIEKDYGNAEEIKHIKEIMDNKNRQETTGGGTQNKTTIDKLLNHEEGIAKECQQKQNDCNKQSPPTDRSVAR
;
A
#
# COMPACT_ATOMS: atom_id res chain seq x y z
N GLU A 1 -17.08 3.71 19.15
CA GLU A 1 -17.60 5.10 19.04
C GLU A 1 -17.23 5.63 17.68
N ASP A 2 -18.20 6.17 16.94
CA ASP A 2 -17.95 6.77 15.63
C ASP A 2 -17.42 8.19 15.82
N LYS A 3 -16.12 8.38 15.60
CA LYS A 3 -15.48 9.70 15.66
C LYS A 3 -15.61 10.40 14.31
N ILE A 4 -16.67 11.18 14.14
CA ILE A 4 -16.83 12.08 12.99
C ILE A 4 -15.74 13.17 13.07
N MET A 5 -15.02 13.39 11.98
CA MET A 5 -13.98 14.42 11.88
C MET A 5 -13.99 15.11 10.52
N SER A 6 -13.44 16.32 10.46
CA SER A 6 -13.29 17.07 9.21
C SER A 6 -12.37 16.34 8.22
N TYR A 7 -12.52 16.64 6.93
CA TYR A 7 -11.74 15.96 5.88
C TYR A 7 -10.22 16.13 6.02
N HIS A 8 -9.72 17.33 6.34
CA HIS A 8 -8.28 17.57 6.48
C HIS A 8 -7.60 16.68 7.53
N PRO A 9 -8.05 16.60 8.80
CA PRO A 9 -7.46 15.69 9.77
C PRO A 9 -7.70 14.21 9.41
N PHE A 10 -8.84 13.87 8.80
CA PHE A 10 -9.07 12.52 8.28
C PHE A 10 -8.03 12.12 7.24
N PHE A 11 -7.78 12.97 6.24
CA PHE A 11 -6.82 12.74 5.17
C PHE A 11 -5.42 12.38 5.71
N TRP A 12 -4.88 13.23 6.58
CA TRP A 12 -3.55 13.00 7.16
C TRP A 12 -3.50 11.75 8.04
N LYS A 13 -4.56 11.51 8.82
CA LYS A 13 -4.66 10.32 9.67
C LYS A 13 -4.68 9.05 8.81
N SER A 14 -5.53 8.99 7.79
CA SER A 14 -5.65 7.83 6.90
C SER A 14 -4.33 7.50 6.19
N LEU A 15 -3.60 8.51 5.71
CA LEU A 15 -2.30 8.31 5.08
C LEU A 15 -1.23 7.84 6.08
N THR A 16 -1.20 8.44 7.27
CA THR A 16 -0.26 8.03 8.33
C THR A 16 -0.49 6.58 8.74
N GLU A 17 -1.75 6.20 9.04
CA GLU A 17 -2.11 4.83 9.41
C GLU A 17 -1.83 3.83 8.27
N MET A 18 -2.07 4.20 7.01
CA MET A 18 -1.76 3.32 5.88
C MET A 18 -0.27 3.03 5.73
N LEU A 19 0.59 4.04 5.91
CA LEU A 19 2.04 3.86 5.85
C LEU A 19 2.58 3.10 7.06
N ASP A 20 2.03 3.35 8.24
CA ASP A 20 2.29 2.60 9.47
C ASP A 20 2.01 1.10 9.28
N ASP A 21 0.80 0.79 8.81
CA ASP A 21 0.37 -0.57 8.47
C ASP A 21 1.29 -1.23 7.43
N SER A 22 1.72 -0.50 6.40
CA SER A 22 2.66 -1.01 5.37
C SER A 22 3.99 -1.45 6.00
N ILE A 23 4.55 -0.66 6.93
CA ILE A 23 5.78 -1.01 7.65
C ILE A 23 5.57 -2.28 8.49
N VAL A 24 4.45 -2.36 9.21
CA VAL A 24 4.11 -3.54 10.00
C VAL A 24 3.97 -4.77 9.12
N TRP A 25 3.23 -4.69 8.02
CA TRP A 25 3.06 -5.80 7.07
C TRP A 25 4.38 -6.29 6.49
N ARG A 26 5.28 -5.38 6.12
CA ARG A 26 6.61 -5.74 5.62
C ARG A 26 7.40 -6.58 6.63
N ARG A 27 7.30 -6.26 7.92
CA ARG A 27 7.92 -7.05 9.00
C ARG A 27 7.24 -8.39 9.19
N GLU A 28 5.91 -8.40 9.21
CA GLU A 28 5.09 -9.60 9.44
C GLU A 28 5.20 -10.65 8.32
N LEU A 29 5.39 -10.18 7.07
CA LEU A 29 5.50 -11.03 5.88
C LEU A 29 6.93 -11.36 5.50
N LYS A 30 7.95 -10.75 6.15
CA LYS A 30 9.36 -10.97 5.84
C LYS A 30 9.71 -12.46 5.76
N SER A 31 9.34 -13.23 6.79
CA SER A 31 9.59 -14.68 6.81
C SER A 31 8.77 -15.48 5.78
N CYS A 32 7.65 -14.95 5.30
CA CYS A 32 6.81 -15.59 4.29
C CYS A 32 7.30 -15.36 2.86
N ILE A 33 8.06 -14.29 2.64
CA ILE A 33 8.55 -13.87 1.32
C ILE A 33 10.04 -14.21 1.14
N ASP A 34 10.84 -14.17 2.21
CA ASP A 34 12.28 -14.44 2.17
C ASP A 34 12.57 -15.83 1.58
N LYS A 35 13.32 -15.86 0.46
CA LYS A 35 13.63 -17.09 -0.29
C LYS A 35 14.44 -18.12 0.50
N ASP A 36 15.28 -17.67 1.43
CA ASP A 36 16.11 -18.55 2.27
C ASP A 36 15.30 -19.25 3.37
N LYS A 37 14.11 -18.73 3.69
CA LYS A 37 13.16 -19.29 4.68
C LYS A 37 11.92 -19.91 4.02
N SER A 38 11.65 -19.60 2.75
CA SER A 38 10.49 -20.07 2.00
C SER A 38 10.46 -21.58 1.73
N GLY A 39 11.54 -22.30 2.03
CA GLY A 39 11.56 -23.77 2.00
C GLY A 39 10.72 -24.43 3.11
N GLN A 40 10.35 -23.68 4.15
CA GLN A 40 9.40 -24.14 5.16
C GLN A 40 8.03 -23.55 4.85
N CYS A 41 7.12 -24.38 4.33
CA CYS A 41 5.74 -23.99 4.09
C CYS A 41 5.03 -23.79 5.45
N ILE A 42 5.01 -22.56 5.94
CA ILE A 42 4.38 -22.19 7.22
C ILE A 42 2.91 -21.91 6.95
N LYS A 43 1.98 -22.75 7.46
CA LYS A 43 0.52 -22.53 7.33
C LYS A 43 0.07 -21.12 7.72
N LEU A 44 0.73 -20.52 8.71
CA LEU A 44 0.48 -19.14 9.15
C LEU A 44 0.68 -18.12 8.02
N CYS A 45 1.59 -18.37 7.08
CA CYS A 45 1.85 -17.48 5.95
C CYS A 45 0.68 -17.42 4.97
N HIS A 46 -0.06 -18.50 4.75
CA HIS A 46 -1.28 -18.46 3.92
C HIS A 46 -2.29 -17.44 4.46
N TRP A 47 -2.59 -17.53 5.76
CA TRP A 47 -3.50 -16.61 6.42
C TRP A 47 -3.00 -15.16 6.36
N LYS A 48 -1.70 -14.95 6.61
CA LYS A 48 -1.10 -13.61 6.55
C LYS A 48 -1.13 -13.01 5.13
N CYS A 49 -0.78 -13.79 4.09
CA CYS A 49 -0.84 -13.33 2.70
C CYS A 49 -2.26 -12.93 2.30
N ASP A 50 -3.28 -13.71 2.70
CA ASP A 50 -4.68 -13.40 2.38
C ASP A 50 -5.19 -12.17 3.12
N CYS A 51 -4.84 -12.01 4.39
CA CYS A 51 -5.17 -10.81 5.16
C CYS A 51 -4.52 -9.58 4.54
N PHE A 52 -3.24 -9.68 4.15
CA PHE A 52 -2.54 -8.60 3.49
C PHE A 52 -3.16 -8.24 2.13
N ALA A 53 -3.50 -9.22 1.30
CA ALA A 53 -4.16 -8.98 0.02
C ALA A 53 -5.52 -8.25 0.19
N LYS A 54 -6.29 -8.63 1.21
CA LYS A 54 -7.54 -7.92 1.57
C LYS A 54 -7.28 -6.50 2.03
N TRP A 55 -6.28 -6.30 2.88
CA TRP A 55 -5.88 -4.96 3.35
C TRP A 55 -5.49 -4.06 2.18
N VAL A 56 -4.63 -4.53 1.25
CA VAL A 56 -4.25 -3.76 0.06
C VAL A 56 -5.48 -3.37 -0.77
N LYS A 57 -6.39 -4.32 -1.02
CA LYS A 57 -7.63 -4.04 -1.76
C LYS A 57 -8.49 -2.99 -1.06
N GLN A 58 -8.63 -3.10 0.25
CA GLN A 58 -9.38 -2.14 1.05
C GLN A 58 -8.75 -0.74 0.97
N LYS A 59 -7.43 -0.62 1.14
CA LYS A 59 -6.74 0.67 1.07
C LYS A 59 -6.78 1.30 -0.31
N LYS A 60 -6.78 0.52 -1.40
CA LYS A 60 -7.05 1.04 -2.75
C LYS A 60 -8.42 1.69 -2.86
N ASN A 61 -9.46 1.04 -2.32
CA ASN A 61 -10.82 1.58 -2.36
C ASN A 61 -10.94 2.84 -1.50
N GLU A 62 -10.44 2.81 -0.26
CA GLU A 62 -10.42 3.99 0.63
C GLU A 62 -9.70 5.17 -0.03
N PHE A 63 -8.57 4.93 -0.69
CA PHE A 63 -7.83 5.98 -1.35
C PHE A 63 -8.53 6.54 -2.60
N ILE A 64 -9.30 5.72 -3.33
CA ILE A 64 -10.16 6.22 -4.42
C ILE A 64 -11.18 7.23 -3.87
N GLU A 65 -11.86 6.89 -2.78
CA GLU A 65 -12.84 7.79 -2.14
C GLU A 65 -12.19 9.09 -1.62
N ILE A 66 -10.99 8.99 -1.05
CA ILE A 66 -10.18 10.16 -0.66
C ILE A 66 -9.92 11.06 -1.87
N LYS A 67 -9.46 10.50 -3.00
CA LYS A 67 -9.22 11.27 -4.23
C LYS A 67 -10.49 11.93 -4.75
N GLU A 68 -11.62 11.21 -4.76
CA GLU A 68 -12.91 11.75 -5.18
C GLU A 68 -13.37 12.91 -4.29
N HIS A 69 -13.19 12.80 -2.97
CA HIS A 69 -13.49 13.90 -2.07
C HIS A 69 -12.54 15.09 -2.29
N PHE A 70 -11.24 14.83 -2.45
CA PHE A 70 -10.23 15.86 -2.72
C PHE A 70 -10.58 16.70 -3.94
N LYS A 71 -11.10 16.07 -5.01
CA LYS A 71 -11.52 16.73 -6.26
C LYS A 71 -12.73 17.66 -6.12
N LYS A 72 -13.47 17.60 -5.01
CA LYS A 72 -14.64 18.46 -4.76
C LYS A 72 -14.27 19.83 -4.16
N GLN A 73 -13.01 20.05 -3.79
CA GLN A 73 -12.50 21.32 -3.25
C GLN A 73 -12.60 22.44 -4.30
N LYS A 74 -13.36 23.51 -4.03
CA LYS A 74 -13.66 24.57 -5.00
C LYS A 74 -12.63 25.70 -5.04
N ASP A 75 -11.74 25.71 -4.07
CA ASP A 75 -10.63 26.65 -3.90
C ASP A 75 -9.41 26.29 -4.75
N ILE A 76 -9.34 25.06 -5.27
CA ILE A 76 -8.30 24.62 -6.21
C ILE A 76 -8.75 24.93 -7.65
N GLY A 77 -7.81 25.38 -8.50
CA GLY A 77 -8.05 25.64 -9.92
C GLY A 77 -8.72 27.00 -10.22
N GLN A 78 -8.71 27.93 -9.25
CA GLN A 78 -9.27 29.27 -9.45
C GLN A 78 -8.50 30.05 -10.55
N LYS A 79 -9.25 30.71 -11.42
CA LYS A 79 -8.71 31.57 -12.49
C LYS A 79 -8.34 32.94 -11.90
N GLY A 80 -7.26 33.54 -12.38
CA GLY A 80 -6.81 34.88 -11.95
C GLY A 80 -5.54 34.91 -11.12
N VAL A 81 -4.93 33.75 -10.86
CA VAL A 81 -3.56 33.63 -10.31
C VAL A 81 -2.55 33.31 -11.42
N PRO A 82 -1.26 33.71 -11.28
CA PRO A 82 -0.24 33.51 -12.33
C PRO A 82 0.00 32.05 -12.72
N ILE A 83 -0.28 31.12 -11.80
CA ILE A 83 -0.13 29.67 -12.00
C ILE A 83 -1.39 29.00 -11.46
N VAL A 84 -2.06 28.20 -12.30
CA VAL A 84 -3.24 27.42 -11.92
C VAL A 84 -2.85 25.96 -11.78
N PHE A 85 -2.97 25.42 -10.57
CA PHE A 85 -2.77 24.00 -10.31
C PHE A 85 -4.11 23.24 -10.39
N THR A 86 -4.09 22.05 -10.98
CA THR A 86 -5.24 21.13 -10.93
C THR A 86 -5.32 20.43 -9.58
N HIS A 87 -6.46 19.83 -9.25
CA HIS A 87 -6.60 18.99 -8.05
C HIS A 87 -5.58 17.86 -8.00
N ASP A 88 -5.26 17.27 -9.14
CA ASP A 88 -4.28 16.19 -9.22
C ASP A 88 -2.86 16.73 -8.96
N ASP A 89 -2.51 17.94 -9.45
CA ASP A 89 -1.21 18.57 -9.16
C ASP A 89 -1.06 18.92 -7.68
N VAL A 90 -2.11 19.49 -7.08
CA VAL A 90 -2.09 19.85 -5.65
C VAL A 90 -2.01 18.60 -4.79
N LEU A 91 -2.81 17.56 -5.10
CA LEU A 91 -2.76 16.31 -4.36
C LEU A 91 -1.38 15.69 -4.42
N GLU A 92 -0.78 15.59 -5.61
CA GLU A 92 0.56 15.02 -5.76
C GLU A 92 1.61 15.84 -5.00
N GLY A 93 1.53 17.17 -5.04
CA GLY A 93 2.41 18.05 -4.26
C GLY A 93 2.29 17.83 -2.75
N VAL A 94 1.06 17.63 -2.25
CA VAL A 94 0.81 17.31 -0.83
C VAL A 94 1.39 15.94 -0.47
N LEU A 95 1.19 14.93 -1.32
CA LEU A 95 1.67 13.56 -1.08
C LEU A 95 3.20 13.44 -1.14
N GLN A 96 3.85 14.26 -1.96
CA GLN A 96 5.30 14.38 -2.05
C GLN A 96 5.89 15.30 -0.97
N SER A 97 5.06 15.93 -0.16
CA SER A 97 5.56 16.72 0.96
C SER A 97 6.27 15.81 1.98
N GLY A 98 7.37 16.29 2.55
CA GLY A 98 8.06 15.56 3.61
C GLY A 98 7.23 15.39 4.89
N GLU A 99 6.06 16.01 4.99
CA GLU A 99 5.20 15.97 6.18
C GLU A 99 4.64 14.58 6.47
N LEU A 100 4.34 13.83 5.42
CA LEU A 100 3.77 12.49 5.51
C LEU A 100 4.68 11.53 6.31
N PHE A 101 6.00 11.68 6.15
CA PHE A 101 6.98 10.81 6.81
C PHE A 101 7.40 11.29 8.19
N LYS A 102 7.20 12.57 8.55
CA LYS A 102 7.67 13.12 9.84
C LYS A 102 7.14 12.33 11.04
N ASN A 103 5.86 11.97 11.02
CA ASN A 103 5.24 11.22 12.11
C ASN A 103 5.79 9.79 12.20
N ILE A 104 6.00 9.16 11.05
CA ILE A 104 6.45 7.76 10.97
C ILE A 104 7.92 7.65 11.32
N GLU A 105 8.75 8.61 10.90
CA GLU A 105 10.15 8.71 11.33
C GLU A 105 10.29 8.92 12.83
N LYS A 106 9.35 9.60 13.47
CA LYS A 106 9.34 9.76 14.92
C LYS A 106 9.08 8.42 15.62
N ASP A 107 8.14 7.63 15.11
CA ASP A 107 7.72 6.38 15.76
C ASP A 107 8.66 5.21 15.45
N TYR A 108 9.27 5.20 14.26
CA TYR A 108 10.12 4.09 13.78
C TYR A 108 11.59 4.47 13.57
N GLY A 109 11.97 5.74 13.73
CA GLY A 109 13.31 6.23 13.39
C GLY A 109 13.59 6.16 11.89
N ASN A 110 14.87 5.99 11.52
CA ASN A 110 15.30 5.82 10.13
C ASN A 110 15.32 4.34 9.70
N ALA A 111 14.23 3.63 9.98
CA ALA A 111 14.11 2.20 9.68
C ALA A 111 14.27 1.91 8.18
N GLU A 112 14.80 0.73 7.84
CA GLU A 112 15.01 0.30 6.46
C GLU A 112 13.69 0.27 5.67
N GLU A 113 12.58 -0.08 6.35
CA GLU A 113 11.25 -0.10 5.75
C GLU A 113 10.80 1.30 5.30
N ILE A 114 11.08 2.35 6.08
CA ILE A 114 10.76 3.73 5.70
C ILE A 114 11.56 4.15 4.47
N LYS A 115 12.86 3.82 4.43
CA LYS A 115 13.70 4.13 3.27
C LYS A 115 13.14 3.48 2.01
N HIS A 116 12.75 2.22 2.09
CA HIS A 116 12.18 1.52 0.94
C HIS A 116 10.83 2.11 0.51
N ILE A 117 9.95 2.47 1.45
CA ILE A 117 8.69 3.16 1.13
C ILE A 117 8.96 4.49 0.42
N LYS A 118 9.90 5.30 0.95
CA LYS A 118 10.33 6.55 0.30
C LYS A 118 10.86 6.30 -1.10
N GLU A 119 11.72 5.30 -1.28
CA GLU A 119 12.25 4.95 -2.58
C GLU A 119 11.14 4.57 -3.57
N ILE A 120 10.15 3.76 -3.16
CA ILE A 120 9.00 3.41 -4.00
C ILE A 120 8.20 4.66 -4.40
N MET A 121 8.00 5.56 -3.44
CA MET A 121 7.23 6.78 -3.60
C MET A 121 7.96 7.80 -4.50
N ASP A 122 9.26 7.97 -4.29
CA ASP A 122 10.16 8.83 -5.05
C ASP A 122 10.49 8.25 -6.43
N ASN A 123 10.31 6.94 -6.64
CA ASN A 123 10.64 6.31 -7.90
C ASN A 123 9.79 6.91 -9.03
N LYS A 124 10.46 7.70 -9.87
CA LYS A 124 9.93 8.28 -11.10
C LYS A 124 9.96 7.28 -12.26
N ASN A 125 10.24 6.01 -12.02
CA ASN A 125 10.25 5.00 -13.07
C ASN A 125 8.88 4.94 -13.75
N ARG A 126 8.92 5.36 -15.01
CA ARG A 126 7.89 5.19 -16.02
C ARG A 126 7.55 3.70 -16.11
N GLN A 127 6.52 3.26 -15.42
CA GLN A 127 5.71 2.16 -15.93
C GLN A 127 4.55 2.77 -16.70
N GLU A 128 4.86 3.15 -17.95
CA GLU A 128 3.95 2.83 -19.04
C GLU A 128 3.58 1.36 -18.90
N THR A 129 2.33 1.09 -18.59
CA THR A 129 1.74 -0.21 -18.83
C THR A 129 0.59 0.05 -19.79
N THR A 130 0.87 -0.30 -21.02
CA THR A 130 -0.04 -0.58 -22.12
C THR A 130 -1.34 -1.21 -21.60
N GLY A 131 -2.45 -0.48 -21.73
CA GLY A 131 -3.80 -1.01 -21.46
C GLY A 131 -4.69 -0.06 -20.65
N GLY A 132 -5.25 0.96 -21.34
CA GLY A 132 -6.51 1.61 -20.98
C GLY A 132 -6.57 2.38 -19.65
N GLY A 133 -6.27 3.68 -19.71
CA GLY A 133 -6.66 4.65 -18.68
C GLY A 133 -5.52 5.57 -18.26
N THR A 134 -5.44 6.75 -18.86
CA THR A 134 -4.57 7.85 -18.45
C THR A 134 -5.06 8.43 -17.12
N GLN A 135 -4.93 7.69 -16.02
CA GLN A 135 -5.00 8.26 -14.67
C GLN A 135 -3.57 8.54 -14.24
N ASN A 136 -3.25 9.80 -13.99
CA ASN A 136 -2.02 10.19 -13.31
C ASN A 136 -1.92 9.39 -12.01
N LYS A 137 -0.98 8.44 -11.94
CA LYS A 137 -0.78 7.61 -10.75
C LYS A 137 -0.07 8.46 -9.71
N THR A 138 -0.76 8.72 -8.59
CA THR A 138 -0.15 9.43 -7.47
C THR A 138 0.95 8.60 -6.82
N THR A 139 1.77 9.23 -6.00
CA THR A 139 2.77 8.55 -5.18
C THR A 139 2.16 7.42 -4.31
N ILE A 140 0.95 7.60 -3.77
CA ILE A 140 0.23 6.57 -3.01
C ILE A 140 -0.30 5.45 -3.92
N ASP A 141 -0.75 5.76 -5.14
CA ASP A 141 -1.12 4.74 -6.12
C ASP A 141 0.08 3.84 -6.46
N LYS A 142 1.29 4.40 -6.57
CA LYS A 142 2.52 3.62 -6.78
C LYS A 142 2.78 2.67 -5.62
N LEU A 143 2.72 3.17 -4.38
CA LEU A 143 2.90 2.35 -3.19
C LEU A 143 1.88 1.20 -3.15
N LEU A 144 0.59 1.49 -3.27
CA LEU A 144 -0.45 0.45 -3.23
C LEU A 144 -0.36 -0.55 -4.38
N ASN A 145 0.17 -0.16 -5.55
CA ASN A 145 0.47 -1.09 -6.63
C ASN A 145 1.67 -1.99 -6.32
N HIS A 146 2.70 -1.46 -5.67
CA HIS A 146 3.82 -2.25 -5.17
C HIS A 146 3.35 -3.26 -4.12
N GLU A 147 2.55 -2.83 -3.15
CA GLU A 147 1.98 -3.71 -2.11
C GLU A 147 1.09 -4.81 -2.72
N GLU A 148 0.33 -4.50 -3.78
CA GLU A 148 -0.44 -5.52 -4.51
C GLU A 148 0.46 -6.57 -5.18
N GLY A 149 1.60 -6.14 -5.72
CA GLY A 149 2.62 -7.04 -6.27
C GLY A 149 3.16 -8.00 -5.19
N ILE A 150 3.49 -7.47 -4.02
CA ILE A 150 3.93 -8.25 -2.85
C ILE A 150 2.84 -9.25 -2.44
N ALA A 151 1.58 -8.82 -2.37
CA ALA A 151 0.46 -9.69 -2.00
C ALA A 151 0.31 -10.87 -2.98
N LYS A 152 0.41 -10.61 -4.28
CA LYS A 152 0.37 -11.64 -5.33
C LYS A 152 1.53 -12.62 -5.21
N GLU A 153 2.75 -12.12 -5.01
CA GLU A 153 3.93 -12.97 -4.81
C GLU A 153 3.78 -13.86 -3.57
N CYS A 154 3.31 -13.27 -2.47
CA CYS A 154 3.04 -13.98 -1.21
C CYS A 154 2.06 -15.14 -1.45
N GLN A 155 0.90 -14.86 -2.05
CA GLN A 155 -0.12 -15.86 -2.34
C GLN A 155 0.38 -16.95 -3.31
N GLN A 156 1.15 -16.58 -4.33
CA GLN A 156 1.71 -17.53 -5.28
C GLN A 156 2.65 -18.53 -4.59
N LYS A 157 3.57 -18.04 -3.74
CA LYS A 157 4.46 -18.89 -2.95
C LYS A 157 3.69 -19.88 -2.07
N GLN A 158 2.60 -19.45 -1.45
CA GLN A 158 1.76 -20.33 -0.63
C GLN A 158 1.03 -21.38 -1.47
N ASN A 159 0.54 -21.00 -2.66
CA ASN A 159 -0.09 -21.95 -3.58
C ASN A 159 0.90 -23.02 -4.07
N ASP A 160 2.14 -22.62 -4.37
CA ASP A 160 3.17 -23.57 -4.80
C ASP A 160 3.62 -24.49 -3.65
N CYS A 161 3.67 -23.96 -2.42
CA CYS A 161 3.82 -24.75 -1.19
C CYS A 161 2.72 -25.82 -1.01
N ASN A 162 1.45 -25.44 -1.23
CA ASN A 162 0.32 -26.37 -1.11
C ASN A 162 0.40 -27.51 -2.15
N LYS A 163 0.92 -27.25 -3.34
CA LYS A 163 1.12 -28.27 -4.39
C LYS A 163 2.27 -29.24 -4.09
N GLN A 164 3.27 -28.82 -3.31
CA GLN A 164 4.41 -29.64 -2.92
C GLN A 164 4.15 -30.50 -1.66
N SER A 165 3.03 -30.26 -0.96
CA SER A 165 2.61 -31.07 0.16
C SER A 165 2.13 -32.44 -0.35
N PRO A 166 2.65 -33.59 0.15
CA PRO A 166 2.13 -34.90 -0.26
C PRO A 166 0.63 -34.98 0.03
N PRO A 167 -0.17 -35.71 -0.78
CA PRO A 167 -1.55 -35.98 -0.41
C PRO A 167 -1.53 -36.63 0.96
N THR A 168 -2.27 -36.04 1.90
CA THR A 168 -2.38 -36.58 3.25
C THR A 168 -3.04 -37.95 3.10
N ASP A 169 -2.26 -39.01 3.26
CA ASP A 169 -2.78 -40.37 3.30
C ASP A 169 -3.78 -40.45 4.46
N ARG A 170 -5.07 -40.41 4.12
CA ARG A 170 -6.17 -40.68 5.05
C ARG A 170 -6.45 -42.18 5.11
N SER A 171 -5.41 -42.99 5.11
CA SER A 171 -5.43 -44.35 5.62
C SER A 171 -4.15 -44.50 6.44
N VAL A 172 -4.20 -44.56 7.77
CA VAL A 172 -4.57 -45.74 8.56
C VAL A 172 -4.82 -45.27 10.01
N ALA A 173 -5.92 -45.70 10.63
CA ALA A 173 -5.98 -46.30 11.98
C ALA A 173 -7.39 -46.23 12.61
N ARG A 174 -8.24 -47.21 12.31
CA ARG A 174 -8.81 -48.16 13.28
C ARG A 174 -9.60 -49.25 12.56
#